data_AF-A0A6I2GSL9-F1
#
_entry.id   AF-A0A6I2GSL9-F1
#
_cell.length_a   1.000
_cell.length_b   1.000
_cell.length_c   1.000
_cell.angle_alpha   90.00
_cell.angle_beta   90.00
_cell.angle_gamma   90.00
#
_symmetry.space_group_name_H-M   'P 1'
#
loop_
_entity.id
_entity.type
_entity.pdbx_description
1 polymer ?
#
loop_
_entity_poly.entity_id
_entity_poly.type
_entity_poly.pdbx_seq_one_letter_code
_entity_poly.pdbx_strand_id
1 'polypeptide(L)'
;MSGVLLLSCLWALAAALFSAVALLRLRAQASGARAPGEPPPVLLLRPVDAPTPAELRALVHPVDYAGALEQVVLSPEPPGVPLPQGMRWLASEPLTPNRKVGHLQHALRVLRPSSDGGRVVLAVDADVAVTGALVEALARPVAAGAPLCSAAWTPVAAAGPRGVGGLALEGLLRHTHHSFHALHAMSAGAPAISGKALALSPEAMALLPGLGEHIGEDLELSSRLHARGLRPALAPAVARVPLLDPLALRPALARISRWMQVLRSHRPALYPTVPLLFAPTPVLLLLALLLDAAPLWLALLPLGAVRCALSLRLGQLSGEGERGGMRAFGWLAGEGLLLAAFVDSLLRGGRVTWRGRRFQLSAGGRMRPLATGAPEAAHAPVGDAR
;
A
#
# COMPACT_ATOMS: atom_id res chain seq x y z
N MET A 1 -21.26 -37.05 -9.45
CA MET A 1 -20.61 -35.73 -9.47
C MET A 1 -19.11 -35.94 -9.64
N SER A 2 -18.48 -35.36 -10.69
CA SER A 2 -17.03 -35.49 -10.88
C SER A 2 -16.27 -34.90 -9.68
N GLY A 3 -15.14 -35.50 -9.29
CA GLY A 3 -14.31 -35.02 -8.18
C GLY A 3 -13.87 -33.56 -8.36
N VAL A 4 -13.59 -33.15 -9.60
CA VAL A 4 -13.23 -31.76 -9.95
C VAL A 4 -14.38 -30.78 -9.66
N LEU A 5 -15.62 -31.17 -9.98
CA LEU A 5 -16.80 -30.35 -9.72
C LEU A 5 -17.03 -30.18 -8.22
N LEU A 6 -16.93 -31.27 -7.44
CA LEU A 6 -17.05 -31.20 -5.98
C LEU A 6 -15.98 -30.29 -5.37
N LEU A 7 -14.71 -30.46 -5.76
CA LEU A 7 -13.61 -29.62 -5.28
C LEU A 7 -13.82 -28.14 -5.63
N SER A 8 -14.30 -27.85 -6.83
CA SER A 8 -14.59 -26.47 -7.27
C SER A 8 -15.73 -25.83 -6.46
N CYS A 9 -16.78 -26.60 -6.14
CA CYS A 9 -17.87 -26.13 -5.29
C CYS A 9 -17.40 -25.87 -3.86
N LEU A 10 -16.62 -26.78 -3.28
CA LEU A 10 -16.01 -26.62 -1.95
C LEU A 10 -15.08 -25.40 -1.92
N TRP A 11 -14.33 -25.17 -3.00
CA TRP A 11 -13.46 -24.02 -3.13
C TRP A 11 -14.24 -22.70 -3.18
N ALA A 12 -15.32 -22.62 -3.99
CA ALA A 12 -16.20 -21.46 -4.03
C ALA A 12 -16.80 -21.14 -2.66
N LEU A 13 -17.25 -22.18 -1.93
CA LEU A 13 -17.76 -22.04 -0.56
C LEU A 13 -16.70 -21.54 0.42
N ALA A 14 -15.49 -22.10 0.38
CA ALA A 14 -14.39 -21.67 1.23
C ALA A 14 -14.00 -20.19 0.97
N ALA A 15 -13.96 -19.78 -0.31
CA ALA A 15 -13.71 -18.40 -0.70
C ALA A 15 -14.83 -17.46 -0.23
N ALA A 16 -16.10 -17.90 -0.28
CA ALA A 16 -17.23 -17.13 0.21
C ALA A 16 -17.19 -16.95 1.73
N LEU A 17 -16.86 -18.02 2.48
CA LEU A 17 -16.69 -17.96 3.94
C LEU A 17 -15.54 -17.02 4.32
N PHE A 18 -14.39 -17.10 3.62
CA PHE A 18 -13.27 -16.19 3.83
C PHE A 18 -13.69 -14.72 3.66
N SER A 19 -14.45 -14.42 2.61
CA SER A 19 -15.02 -13.08 2.38
C SER A 19 -16.02 -12.64 3.43
N ALA A 20 -16.87 -13.55 3.90
CA ALA A 20 -17.83 -13.27 4.95
C ALA A 20 -17.11 -12.90 6.26
N VAL A 21 -16.07 -13.66 6.63
CA VAL A 21 -15.24 -13.38 7.82
C VAL A 21 -14.56 -12.01 7.68
N ALA A 22 -14.01 -11.67 6.52
CA ALA A 22 -13.42 -10.35 6.29
C ALA A 22 -14.44 -9.22 6.47
N LEU A 23 -15.63 -9.37 5.89
CA LEU A 23 -16.72 -8.40 6.04
C LEU A 23 -17.17 -8.25 7.49
N LEU A 24 -17.34 -9.35 8.22
CA LEU A 24 -17.73 -9.34 9.63
C LEU A 24 -16.68 -8.64 10.50
N ARG A 25 -15.39 -8.94 10.30
CA ARG A 25 -14.29 -8.29 11.03
C ARG A 25 -14.22 -6.79 10.74
N LEU A 26 -14.43 -6.37 9.48
CA LEU A 26 -14.47 -4.95 9.11
C LEU A 26 -15.69 -4.19 9.67
N ARG A 27 -16.79 -4.90 9.92
CA ARG A 27 -17.98 -4.34 10.60
C ARG A 27 -17.80 -4.26 12.11
N ALA A 28 -17.10 -5.23 12.70
CA ALA A 28 -16.80 -5.26 14.13
C ALA A 28 -15.72 -4.26 14.54
N GLN A 29 -14.89 -3.79 13.60
CA GLN A 29 -13.93 -2.70 13.87
C GLN A 29 -14.69 -1.41 14.20
N ALA A 30 -14.69 -1.05 15.48
CA ALA A 30 -15.21 0.22 15.95
C ALA A 30 -14.45 1.37 15.25
N SER A 31 -15.18 2.32 14.69
CA SER A 31 -14.60 3.60 14.29
C SER A 31 -14.12 4.29 15.56
N GLY A 32 -12.80 4.30 15.79
CA GLY A 32 -12.22 4.98 16.93
C GLY A 32 -12.66 6.44 16.92
N ALA A 33 -13.43 6.84 17.93
CA ALA A 33 -13.82 8.23 18.10
C ALA A 33 -12.56 9.08 18.24
N ARG A 34 -12.56 10.28 17.63
CA ARG A 34 -11.52 11.29 17.87
C ARG A 34 -11.50 11.56 19.38
N ALA A 35 -10.45 11.14 20.08
CA ALA A 35 -10.27 11.55 21.46
C ALA A 35 -10.14 13.08 21.50
N PRO A 36 -10.98 13.84 22.22
CA PRO A 36 -10.82 15.29 22.31
C PRO A 36 -9.44 15.61 22.90
N GLY A 37 -8.76 16.60 22.31
CA GLY A 37 -7.39 16.96 22.70
C GLY A 37 -6.74 17.88 21.68
N GLU A 38 -5.74 18.63 22.15
CA GLU A 38 -4.89 19.47 21.31
C GLU A 38 -4.15 18.60 20.28
N PRO A 39 -4.06 19.02 19.00
CA PRO A 39 -3.35 18.24 18.00
C PRO A 39 -1.87 18.10 18.38
N PRO A 40 -1.28 16.89 18.35
CA PRO A 40 0.11 16.71 18.72
C PRO A 40 1.04 17.50 17.78
N PRO A 41 2.16 18.03 18.27
CA PRO A 41 3.17 18.63 17.39
C PRO A 41 3.78 17.55 16.48
N VAL A 42 4.02 17.89 15.21
CA VAL A 42 4.41 16.93 14.16
C VAL A 42 5.69 17.35 13.44
N LEU A 43 6.56 16.37 13.19
CA LEU A 43 7.64 16.43 12.22
C LEU A 43 7.27 15.57 10.99
N LEU A 44 6.93 16.20 9.87
CA LEU A 44 6.54 15.54 8.64
C LEU A 44 7.73 15.40 7.68
N LEU A 45 8.20 14.18 7.49
CA LEU A 45 9.27 13.83 6.56
C LEU A 45 8.71 13.41 5.21
N ARG A 46 9.17 14.06 4.14
CA ARG A 46 8.76 13.83 2.74
C ARG A 46 9.98 13.36 1.90
N PRO A 47 10.28 12.05 1.87
CA PRO A 47 11.41 11.53 1.09
C PRO A 47 11.13 11.44 -0.41
N VAL A 48 12.06 11.97 -1.20
CA VAL A 48 12.08 11.87 -2.67
C VAL A 48 13.51 11.66 -3.16
N ASP A 49 13.66 10.78 -4.14
CA ASP A 49 14.93 10.13 -4.46
C ASP A 49 15.53 10.60 -5.78
N ALA A 50 14.69 10.66 -6.81
CA ALA A 50 15.01 11.19 -8.13
C ALA A 50 13.86 12.12 -8.52
N PRO A 51 13.72 13.26 -7.83
CA PRO A 51 12.60 14.15 -8.03
C PRO A 51 12.62 14.77 -9.43
N THR A 52 11.44 14.95 -9.99
CA THR A 52 11.23 15.95 -11.04
C THR A 52 11.06 17.34 -10.41
N PRO A 53 11.34 18.44 -11.16
CA PRO A 53 11.06 19.79 -10.70
C PRO A 53 9.59 20.01 -10.33
N ALA A 54 8.65 19.33 -11.01
CA ALA A 54 7.23 19.39 -10.71
C ALA A 54 6.89 18.72 -9.37
N GLU A 55 7.48 17.55 -9.08
CA GLU A 55 7.31 16.87 -7.79
C GLU A 55 7.86 17.71 -6.64
N LEU A 56 9.03 18.34 -6.80
CA LEU A 56 9.59 19.22 -5.78
C LEU A 56 8.70 20.43 -5.51
N ARG A 57 8.14 21.04 -6.55
CA ARG A 57 7.17 22.14 -6.40
C ARG A 57 5.92 21.67 -5.66
N ALA A 58 5.41 20.48 -5.98
CA ALA A 58 4.25 19.92 -5.28
C ALA A 58 4.54 19.62 -3.79
N LEU A 59 5.79 19.34 -3.45
CA LEU A 59 6.21 19.05 -2.07
C LEU A 59 6.38 20.29 -1.19
N VAL A 60 6.41 21.50 -1.76
CA VAL A 60 6.55 22.76 -1.01
C VAL A 60 5.21 23.44 -0.70
N HIS A 61 4.09 22.74 -0.88
CA HIS A 61 2.79 23.25 -0.45
C HIS A 61 2.61 23.05 1.07
N PRO A 62 2.27 24.12 1.82
CA PRO A 62 1.93 24.01 3.22
C PRO A 62 0.74 23.07 3.45
N VAL A 63 0.78 22.30 4.52
CA VAL A 63 -0.33 21.46 4.95
C VAL A 63 -1.13 22.23 6.00
N ASP A 64 -2.42 22.39 5.74
CA ASP A 64 -3.38 22.96 6.71
C ASP A 64 -3.59 21.98 7.87
N TYR A 65 -2.84 22.16 8.96
CA TYR A 65 -2.91 21.38 10.19
C TYR A 65 -3.04 22.31 11.39
N ALA A 66 -3.97 22.02 12.30
CA ALA A 66 -4.30 22.90 13.41
C ALA A 66 -3.23 22.95 14.52
N GLY A 67 -2.31 21.98 14.59
CA GLY A 67 -1.22 21.96 15.56
C GLY A 67 0.11 22.44 14.97
N ALA A 68 1.17 22.41 15.78
CA ALA A 68 2.52 22.72 15.31
C ALA A 68 3.00 21.67 14.30
N LEU A 69 3.44 22.12 13.11
CA LEU A 69 3.94 21.27 12.03
C LEU A 69 5.26 21.80 11.49
N GLU A 70 6.30 20.95 11.52
CA GLU A 70 7.52 21.14 10.74
C GLU A 70 7.51 20.14 9.57
N GLN A 71 7.54 20.64 8.33
CA GLN A 71 7.61 19.79 7.14
C GLN A 71 9.01 19.80 6.54
N VAL A 72 9.62 18.63 6.41
CA VAL A 72 10.98 18.46 5.88
C VAL A 72 10.94 17.67 4.58
N VAL A 73 11.35 18.32 3.49
CA VAL A 73 11.58 17.69 2.19
C VAL A 73 12.98 17.10 2.17
N LEU A 74 13.08 15.78 2.02
CA LEU A 74 14.34 15.05 1.94
C LEU A 74 14.60 14.72 0.48
N SER A 75 15.57 15.39 -0.12
CA SER A 75 15.83 15.33 -1.56
C SER A 75 17.31 15.55 -1.85
N PRO A 76 17.90 14.91 -2.87
CA PRO A 76 19.26 15.23 -3.32
C PRO A 76 19.39 16.68 -3.78
N GLU A 77 18.33 17.21 -4.41
CA GLU A 77 18.29 18.54 -5.00
C GLU A 77 17.30 19.46 -4.25
N PRO A 78 17.58 20.77 -4.16
CA PRO A 78 16.67 21.73 -3.55
C PRO A 78 15.42 21.94 -4.42
N PRO A 79 14.26 22.33 -3.84
CA PRO A 79 13.03 22.54 -4.60
C PRO A 79 13.03 23.68 -5.64
N GLY A 80 14.11 24.48 -5.71
CA GLY A 80 14.26 25.59 -6.67
C GLY A 80 13.32 26.77 -6.43
N VAL A 81 12.52 26.75 -5.36
CA VAL A 81 11.59 27.80 -4.95
C VAL A 81 11.73 28.10 -3.45
N PRO A 82 11.43 29.33 -3.00
CA PRO A 82 11.47 29.67 -1.57
C PRO A 82 10.55 28.77 -0.74
N LEU A 83 11.03 28.36 0.43
CA LEU A 83 10.26 27.51 1.34
C LEU A 83 9.36 28.38 2.24
N PRO A 84 8.07 28.03 2.38
CA PRO A 84 7.19 28.65 3.37
C PRO A 84 7.68 28.47 4.81
N GLN A 85 7.15 29.28 5.73
CA GLN A 85 7.40 29.13 7.16
C GLN A 85 6.97 27.73 7.64
N GLY A 86 7.77 27.14 8.53
CA GLY A 86 7.54 25.77 9.02
C GLY A 86 7.99 24.67 8.06
N MET A 87 8.61 25.03 6.93
CA MET A 87 9.17 24.08 5.98
C MET A 87 10.69 24.15 5.92
N ARG A 88 11.32 22.99 5.72
CA ARG A 88 12.76 22.85 5.57
C ARG A 88 13.08 21.88 4.44
N TRP A 89 14.15 22.16 3.70
CA TRP A 89 14.79 21.19 2.84
C TRP A 89 16.03 20.63 3.53
N LEU A 90 16.23 19.33 3.41
CA LEU A 90 17.44 18.65 3.86
C LEU A 90 18.00 17.84 2.69
N ALA A 91 19.19 18.24 2.25
CA ALA A 91 19.96 17.54 1.24
C ALA A 91 20.21 16.09 1.70
N SER A 92 19.80 15.12 0.90
CA SER A 92 19.91 13.71 1.27
C SER A 92 20.15 12.84 0.05
N GLU A 93 21.29 12.15 0.03
CA GLU A 93 21.69 11.22 -1.04
C GLU A 93 22.08 9.87 -0.41
N PRO A 94 21.12 8.95 -0.22
CA PRO A 94 21.36 7.73 0.54
C PRO A 94 22.08 6.65 -0.29
N LEU A 95 23.06 5.99 0.33
CA LEU A 95 23.81 4.89 -0.28
C LEU A 95 23.14 3.52 -0.09
N THR A 96 22.12 3.42 0.77
CA THR A 96 21.41 2.17 1.03
C THR A 96 20.60 1.73 -0.19
N PRO A 97 20.49 0.41 -0.48
CA PRO A 97 19.65 -0.08 -1.57
C PRO A 97 18.21 0.47 -1.50
N ASN A 98 17.59 0.42 -0.32
CA ASN A 98 16.35 1.10 -0.01
C ASN A 98 16.63 2.57 0.30
N ARG A 99 16.58 3.40 -0.74
CA ARG A 99 16.91 4.81 -0.60
C ARG A 99 15.88 5.57 0.22
N LYS A 100 14.59 5.18 0.19
CA LYS A 100 13.56 5.76 1.07
C LYS A 100 13.94 5.61 2.55
N VAL A 101 14.28 4.39 2.97
CA VAL A 101 14.75 4.15 4.35
C VAL A 101 16.00 4.97 4.64
N GLY A 102 16.94 5.04 3.68
CA GLY A 102 18.15 5.84 3.83
C GLY A 102 17.90 7.34 4.04
N HIS A 103 16.94 7.94 3.33
CA HIS A 103 16.52 9.33 3.56
C HIS A 103 15.97 9.51 4.98
N LEU A 104 15.10 8.60 5.44
CA LEU A 104 14.52 8.67 6.78
C LEU A 104 15.59 8.54 7.86
N GLN A 105 16.52 7.59 7.72
CA GLN A 105 17.65 7.43 8.64
C GLN A 105 18.53 8.68 8.69
N HIS A 106 18.80 9.29 7.53
CA HIS A 106 19.55 10.55 7.46
C HIS A 106 18.80 11.68 8.20
N ALA A 107 17.51 11.85 7.93
CA ALA A 107 16.67 12.85 8.57
C ALA A 107 16.66 12.73 10.09
N LEU A 108 16.43 11.52 10.62
CA LEU A 108 16.38 11.27 12.06
C LEU A 108 17.72 11.57 12.74
N ARG A 109 18.83 11.29 12.06
CA ARG A 109 20.18 11.57 12.58
C ARG A 109 20.48 13.07 12.66
N VAL A 110 20.03 13.84 11.67
CA VAL A 110 20.29 15.28 11.56
C VAL A 110 19.32 16.09 12.43
N LEU A 111 18.04 15.76 12.36
CA LEU A 111 16.97 16.52 13.04
C LEU A 111 16.83 16.15 14.52
N ARG A 112 17.31 14.96 14.92
CA ARG A 112 17.29 14.43 16.30
C ARG A 112 15.96 14.74 17.00
N PRO A 113 14.82 14.25 16.47
CA PRO A 113 13.54 14.45 17.15
C PRO A 113 13.64 13.90 18.57
N SER A 114 13.27 14.72 19.56
CA SER A 114 13.42 14.39 20.97
C SER A 114 12.77 13.05 21.28
N SER A 115 13.47 12.19 22.02
CA SER A 115 12.97 10.91 22.53
C SER A 115 11.79 11.08 23.49
N ASP A 116 11.67 12.27 24.09
CA ASP A 116 10.78 12.53 25.23
C ASP A 116 9.34 12.88 24.80
N GLY A 117 8.93 12.46 23.59
CA GLY A 117 7.55 12.59 23.11
C GLY A 117 7.15 13.98 22.60
N GLY A 118 8.09 14.93 22.49
CA GLY A 118 7.79 16.31 22.13
C GLY A 118 7.28 16.53 20.71
N ARG A 119 7.45 15.57 19.78
CA ARG A 119 6.93 15.61 18.39
C ARG A 119 6.67 14.20 17.85
N VAL A 120 5.55 14.00 17.15
CA VAL A 120 5.29 12.76 16.40
C VAL A 120 5.96 12.84 15.03
N VAL A 121 6.74 11.81 14.67
CA VAL A 121 7.40 11.75 13.36
C VAL A 121 6.50 11.06 12.36
N LEU A 122 6.18 11.76 11.26
CA LEU A 122 5.48 11.21 10.11
C LEU A 122 6.46 11.00 8.95
N ALA A 123 6.37 9.87 8.26
CA ALA A 123 7.05 9.59 7.01
C ALA A 123 6.01 9.35 5.92
N VAL A 124 5.91 10.25 4.95
CA VAL A 124 4.88 10.20 3.92
C VAL A 124 5.52 10.32 2.53
N ASP A 125 5.29 9.33 1.67
CA ASP A 125 5.78 9.29 0.29
C ASP A 125 5.37 10.55 -0.49
N ALA A 126 6.26 10.99 -1.38
CA ALA A 126 6.07 12.22 -2.15
C ALA A 126 4.81 12.26 -3.02
N ASP A 127 4.31 11.09 -3.46
CA ASP A 127 3.11 10.95 -4.30
C ASP A 127 1.79 10.93 -3.51
N VAL A 128 1.84 11.04 -2.19
CA VAL A 128 0.64 11.12 -1.34
C VAL A 128 0.20 12.57 -1.22
N ALA A 129 -1.09 12.82 -1.46
CA ALA A 129 -1.74 14.09 -1.14
C ALA A 129 -1.90 14.22 0.38
N VAL A 130 -1.17 15.15 0.99
CA VAL A 130 -1.17 15.36 2.44
C VAL A 130 -2.18 16.43 2.82
N THR A 131 -3.05 16.10 3.76
CA THR A 131 -4.03 17.01 4.36
C THR A 131 -3.84 17.03 5.87
N GLY A 132 -4.32 18.08 6.56
CA GLY A 132 -4.33 18.10 8.03
C GLY A 132 -5.06 16.90 8.63
N ALA A 133 -6.16 16.48 8.01
CA ALA A 133 -6.90 15.29 8.44
C ALA A 133 -6.06 14.01 8.37
N LEU A 134 -5.21 13.85 7.35
CA LEU A 134 -4.30 12.72 7.26
C LEU A 134 -3.18 12.80 8.32
N VAL A 135 -2.58 13.99 8.48
CA VAL A 135 -1.54 14.24 9.50
C VAL A 135 -2.06 13.89 10.88
N GLU A 136 -3.24 14.39 11.23
CA GLU A 136 -3.84 14.20 12.53
C GLU A 136 -4.25 12.74 12.78
N ALA A 137 -4.83 12.08 11.77
CA ALA A 137 -5.24 10.68 11.85
C ALA A 137 -4.05 9.72 12.02
N LEU A 138 -2.88 10.08 11.51
CA LEU A 138 -1.63 9.34 11.69
C LEU A 138 -0.98 9.66 13.04
N ALA A 139 -0.94 10.94 13.42
CA ALA A 139 -0.19 11.38 14.60
C ALA A 139 -0.86 10.99 15.92
N ARG A 140 -2.19 11.13 16.02
CA ARG A 140 -2.93 10.87 17.26
C ARG A 140 -2.74 9.47 17.83
N PRO A 141 -2.84 8.37 17.05
CA PRO A 141 -2.64 7.03 17.59
C PRO A 141 -1.24 6.85 18.19
N VAL A 142 -0.19 7.39 17.55
CA VAL A 142 1.18 7.29 18.07
C VAL A 142 1.37 8.15 19.31
N ALA A 143 0.80 9.37 19.34
CA ALA A 143 0.79 10.20 20.55
C ALA A 143 0.05 9.50 21.72
N ALA A 144 -0.94 8.67 21.43
CA ALA A 144 -1.65 7.84 22.41
C ALA A 144 -0.93 6.50 22.73
N GLY A 145 0.30 6.29 22.26
CA GLY A 145 1.12 5.12 22.57
C GLY A 145 1.09 3.99 21.54
N ALA A 146 0.48 4.18 20.37
CA ALA A 146 0.59 3.19 19.30
C ALA A 146 2.05 3.09 18.81
N PRO A 147 2.59 1.87 18.62
CA PRO A 147 3.99 1.69 18.21
C PRO A 147 4.23 2.15 16.77
N LEU A 148 3.19 2.20 15.95
CA LEU A 148 3.22 2.72 14.59
C LEU A 148 1.77 2.97 14.17
N CYS A 149 1.52 3.98 13.35
CA CYS A 149 0.25 4.13 12.64
C CYS A 149 0.50 4.19 11.13
N SER A 150 -0.29 3.46 10.34
CA SER A 150 -0.21 3.50 8.87
C SER A 150 -1.56 3.91 8.30
N ALA A 151 -1.57 4.71 7.24
CA ALA A 151 -2.79 4.97 6.49
C ALA A 151 -2.91 4.03 5.29
N ALA A 152 -4.12 3.52 5.04
CA ALA A 152 -4.39 2.66 3.89
C ALA A 152 -4.10 3.41 2.58
N TRP A 153 -3.27 2.83 1.71
CA TRP A 153 -3.07 3.39 0.37
C TRP A 153 -4.36 3.28 -0.44
N THR A 154 -4.84 4.42 -0.91
CA THR A 154 -6.04 4.51 -1.73
C THR A 154 -5.70 5.27 -3.03
N PRO A 155 -5.71 4.61 -4.20
CA PRO A 155 -5.55 5.30 -5.47
C PRO A 155 -6.75 6.20 -5.73
N VAL A 156 -6.50 7.42 -6.20
CA VAL A 156 -7.54 8.36 -6.62
C VAL A 156 -7.30 8.74 -8.08
N ALA A 157 -8.34 8.72 -8.89
CA ALA A 157 -8.26 9.19 -10.28
C ALA A 157 -7.92 10.68 -10.30
N ALA A 158 -7.08 11.11 -11.25
CA ALA A 158 -6.92 12.52 -11.54
C ALA A 158 -8.18 13.02 -12.27
N ALA A 159 -8.26 14.34 -12.51
CA ALA A 159 -9.33 14.89 -13.33
C ALA A 159 -9.14 14.42 -14.79
N GLY A 160 -9.84 13.36 -15.20
CA GLY A 160 -9.72 12.81 -16.55
C GLY A 160 -10.35 11.42 -16.75
N PRO A 161 -10.36 10.92 -18.00
CA PRO A 161 -10.82 9.58 -18.31
C PRO A 161 -9.89 8.53 -17.70
N ARG A 162 -10.47 7.52 -17.05
CA ARG A 162 -9.71 6.46 -16.38
C ARG A 162 -9.21 5.43 -17.40
N GLY A 163 -7.91 5.20 -17.41
CA GLY A 163 -7.33 4.06 -18.13
C GLY A 163 -7.71 2.72 -17.47
N VAL A 164 -7.70 1.64 -18.26
CA VAL A 164 -8.01 0.27 -17.78
C VAL A 164 -7.11 -0.15 -16.61
N GLY A 165 -5.83 0.24 -16.63
CA GLY A 165 -4.91 -0.02 -15.53
C GLY A 165 -5.28 0.72 -14.26
N GLY A 166 -5.78 1.96 -14.39
CA GLY A 166 -6.29 2.74 -13.27
C GLY A 166 -7.53 2.10 -12.64
N LEU A 167 -8.50 1.71 -13.46
CA LEU A 167 -9.71 1.01 -13.01
C LEU A 167 -9.40 -0.29 -12.27
N ALA A 168 -8.51 -1.12 -12.83
CA ALA A 168 -8.14 -2.39 -12.22
C ALA A 168 -7.36 -2.21 -10.91
N LEU A 169 -6.47 -1.21 -10.84
CA LEU A 169 -5.73 -0.90 -9.62
C LEU A 169 -6.63 -0.33 -8.52
N GLU A 170 -7.59 0.53 -8.88
CA GLU A 170 -8.65 1.03 -8.00
C GLU A 170 -9.50 -0.12 -7.48
N GLY A 171 -9.98 -0.99 -8.38
CA GLY A 171 -10.64 -2.25 -8.09
C GLY A 171 -9.90 -3.07 -7.05
N LEU A 172 -8.61 -3.32 -7.29
CA LEU A 172 -7.77 -4.13 -6.40
C LEU A 172 -7.67 -3.53 -4.99
N LEU A 173 -7.35 -2.24 -4.88
CA LEU A 173 -6.94 -1.64 -3.61
C LEU A 173 -8.11 -1.07 -2.79
N ARG A 174 -9.27 -0.86 -3.42
CA ARG A 174 -10.46 -0.32 -2.77
C ARG A 174 -11.60 -1.31 -2.64
N HIS A 175 -11.62 -2.36 -3.46
CA HIS A 175 -12.78 -3.25 -3.57
C HIS A 175 -12.48 -4.73 -3.32
N THR A 176 -11.23 -5.12 -3.07
CA THR A 176 -10.86 -6.52 -2.79
C THR A 176 -10.21 -6.70 -1.41
N HIS A 177 -9.96 -7.96 -1.05
CA HIS A 177 -9.15 -8.35 0.12
C HIS A 177 -7.72 -7.78 0.10
N HIS A 178 -7.24 -7.29 -1.04
CA HIS A 178 -5.93 -6.66 -1.15
C HIS A 178 -5.92 -5.18 -0.72
N SER A 179 -7.07 -4.62 -0.35
CA SER A 179 -7.12 -3.33 0.35
C SER A 179 -6.43 -3.43 1.70
N PHE A 180 -5.73 -2.36 2.12
CA PHE A 180 -5.06 -2.36 3.43
C PHE A 180 -6.05 -2.45 4.60
N HIS A 181 -7.31 -2.02 4.42
CA HIS A 181 -8.37 -2.25 5.41
C HIS A 181 -8.64 -3.75 5.60
N ALA A 182 -8.90 -4.49 4.52
CA ALA A 182 -9.16 -5.93 4.60
C ALA A 182 -7.94 -6.69 5.12
N LEU A 183 -6.74 -6.38 4.62
CA LEU A 183 -5.50 -7.01 5.07
C LEU A 183 -5.27 -6.77 6.57
N HIS A 184 -5.48 -5.55 7.06
CA HIS A 184 -5.34 -5.24 8.48
C HIS A 184 -6.37 -5.99 9.34
N ALA A 185 -7.64 -6.02 8.94
CA ALA A 185 -8.71 -6.72 9.66
C ALA A 185 -8.51 -8.24 9.69
N MET A 186 -7.96 -8.82 8.61
CA MET A 186 -7.76 -10.26 8.47
C MET A 186 -6.42 -10.77 9.02
N SER A 187 -5.52 -9.89 9.42
CA SER A 187 -4.20 -10.29 9.91
C SER A 187 -4.29 -11.02 11.26
N ALA A 188 -3.92 -12.31 11.28
CA ALA A 188 -3.75 -13.11 12.50
C ALA A 188 -2.33 -13.02 13.10
N GLY A 189 -1.38 -12.45 12.35
CA GLY A 189 -0.02 -12.15 12.80
C GLY A 189 0.36 -10.70 12.52
N ALA A 190 1.61 -10.45 12.12
CA ALA A 190 2.07 -9.11 11.76
C ALA A 190 1.15 -8.46 10.71
N PRO A 191 0.47 -7.35 11.02
CA PRO A 191 -0.50 -6.75 10.11
C PRO A 191 0.19 -6.25 8.83
N ALA A 192 -0.45 -6.39 7.67
CA ALA A 192 0.01 -5.66 6.50
C ALA A 192 -0.22 -4.17 6.73
N ILE A 193 0.80 -3.36 6.55
CA ILE A 193 0.75 -1.90 6.64
C ILE A 193 1.24 -1.32 5.33
N SER A 194 0.79 -0.11 4.99
CA SER A 194 1.26 0.59 3.80
C SER A 194 2.42 1.51 4.16
N GLY A 195 3.55 1.37 3.48
CA GLY A 195 4.65 2.31 3.59
C GLY A 195 4.34 3.73 3.10
N LYS A 196 3.20 3.98 2.45
CA LYS A 196 2.87 5.27 1.82
C LYS A 196 2.78 6.44 2.80
N ALA A 197 2.19 6.20 3.97
CA ALA A 197 2.09 7.21 5.01
C ALA A 197 2.12 6.52 6.38
N LEU A 198 3.14 6.84 7.17
CA LEU A 198 3.44 6.22 8.45
C LEU A 198 3.63 7.30 9.52
N ALA A 199 3.12 7.06 10.72
CA ALA A 199 3.56 7.69 11.95
C ALA A 199 4.44 6.71 12.73
N LEU A 200 5.58 7.18 13.21
CA LEU A 200 6.61 6.36 13.84
C LEU A 200 6.74 6.75 15.32
N SER A 201 6.61 5.75 16.18
CA SER A 201 7.05 5.84 17.59
C SER A 201 8.58 5.78 17.69
N PRO A 202 9.17 6.09 18.85
CA PRO A 202 10.58 5.81 19.13
C PRO A 202 10.96 4.35 18.85
N GLU A 203 10.10 3.39 19.20
CA GLU A 203 10.32 1.97 18.97
C GLU A 203 10.39 1.64 17.48
N ALA A 204 9.49 2.21 16.66
CA ALA A 204 9.51 2.02 15.21
C ALA A 204 10.73 2.69 14.57
N MET A 205 11.11 3.89 15.02
CA MET A 205 12.29 4.59 14.52
C MET A 205 13.58 3.81 14.78
N ALA A 206 13.69 3.18 15.95
CA ALA A 206 14.85 2.35 16.31
C ALA A 206 15.05 1.14 15.38
N LEU A 207 14.01 0.71 14.65
CA LEU A 207 14.09 -0.42 13.72
C LEU A 207 14.56 -0.05 12.31
N LEU A 208 14.45 1.23 11.93
CA LEU A 208 14.79 1.70 10.58
C LEU A 208 16.22 1.37 10.14
N PRO A 209 17.28 1.46 10.98
CA PRO A 209 18.65 1.10 10.61
C PRO A 209 18.77 -0.25 9.89
N GLY A 210 18.04 -1.26 10.37
CA GLY A 210 18.11 -2.62 9.82
C GLY A 210 17.19 -2.90 8.63
N LEU A 211 16.54 -1.88 8.04
CA LEU A 211 15.61 -2.02 6.90
C LEU A 211 16.20 -1.58 5.56
N GLY A 212 17.39 -0.96 5.56
CA GLY A 212 18.00 -0.36 4.35
C GLY A 212 18.25 -1.32 3.18
N GLU A 213 18.27 -2.63 3.44
CA GLU A 213 18.48 -3.67 2.43
C GLU A 213 17.20 -4.39 2.00
N HIS A 214 16.04 -4.04 2.57
CA HIS A 214 14.79 -4.78 2.37
C HIS A 214 13.87 -4.01 1.41
N ILE A 215 13.30 -4.72 0.42
CA ILE A 215 12.12 -4.24 -0.31
C ILE A 215 10.86 -4.64 0.46
N GLY A 216 9.84 -3.78 0.46
CA GLY A 216 8.70 -3.99 1.36
C GLY A 216 9.13 -3.75 2.80
N GLU A 217 9.83 -2.64 3.04
CA GLU A 217 10.30 -2.25 4.37
C GLU A 217 9.15 -2.13 5.39
N ASP A 218 7.95 -1.87 4.90
CA ASP A 218 6.71 -1.78 5.66
C ASP A 218 6.28 -3.15 6.21
N LEU A 219 6.38 -4.22 5.42
CA LEU A 219 6.14 -5.58 5.87
C LEU A 219 7.19 -6.03 6.89
N GLU A 220 8.47 -5.72 6.64
CA GLU A 220 9.56 -6.06 7.56
C GLU A 220 9.43 -5.30 8.88
N LEU A 221 9.12 -4.00 8.83
CA LEU A 221 8.89 -3.17 10.00
C LEU A 221 7.73 -3.71 10.85
N SER A 222 6.61 -4.04 10.20
CA SER A 222 5.46 -4.65 10.89
C SER A 222 5.82 -6.00 11.51
N SER A 223 6.58 -6.83 10.80
CA SER A 223 7.07 -8.12 11.30
C SER A 223 7.93 -7.97 12.56
N ARG A 224 8.88 -7.02 12.55
CA ARG A 224 9.77 -6.74 13.68
C ARG A 224 9.07 -6.12 14.88
N LEU A 225 8.04 -5.30 14.65
CA LEU A 225 7.18 -4.80 15.72
C LEU A 225 6.35 -5.94 16.33
N HIS A 226 5.74 -6.77 15.48
CA HIS A 226 4.95 -7.91 15.94
C HIS A 226 5.77 -8.92 16.74
N ALA A 227 7.01 -9.19 16.33
CA ALA A 227 7.95 -10.03 17.07
C ALA A 227 8.30 -9.48 18.47
N ARG A 228 8.04 -8.18 18.72
CA ARG A 228 8.17 -7.53 20.03
C ARG A 228 6.84 -7.44 20.79
N GLY A 229 5.79 -8.12 20.32
CA GLY A 229 4.44 -8.01 20.88
C GLY A 229 3.73 -6.69 20.58
N LEU A 230 4.31 -5.85 19.72
CA LEU A 230 3.77 -4.54 19.36
C LEU A 230 2.89 -4.66 18.11
N ARG A 231 1.73 -4.02 18.12
CA ARG A 231 0.78 -4.05 17.00
C ARG A 231 0.61 -2.67 16.38
N PRO A 232 0.99 -2.48 15.10
CA PRO A 232 0.67 -1.26 14.36
C PRO A 232 -0.83 -0.95 14.33
N ALA A 233 -1.18 0.33 14.44
CA ALA A 233 -2.52 0.86 14.21
C ALA A 233 -2.76 1.18 12.73
N LEU A 234 -4.03 1.16 12.31
CA LEU A 234 -4.48 1.68 11.03
C LEU A 234 -5.18 3.01 11.24
N ALA A 235 -4.76 4.05 10.51
CA ALA A 235 -5.37 5.36 10.58
C ALA A 235 -6.79 5.34 10.00
N PRO A 236 -7.74 6.13 10.56
CA PRO A 236 -9.07 6.28 9.99
C PRO A 236 -9.05 7.06 8.66
N ALA A 237 -8.05 7.91 8.45
CA ALA A 237 -7.82 8.57 7.16
C ALA A 237 -7.00 7.68 6.22
N VAL A 238 -7.17 7.87 4.92
CA VAL A 238 -6.47 7.12 3.87
C VAL A 238 -5.36 7.96 3.24
N ALA A 239 -4.28 7.30 2.82
CA ALA A 239 -3.24 7.91 2.01
C ALA A 239 -3.71 7.96 0.55
N ARG A 240 -4.27 9.11 0.15
CA ARG A 240 -4.73 9.36 -1.23
C ARG A 240 -3.52 9.56 -2.14
N VAL A 241 -3.37 8.70 -3.13
CA VAL A 241 -2.29 8.79 -4.13
C VAL A 241 -2.93 9.00 -5.49
N PRO A 242 -2.74 10.19 -6.10
CA PRO A 242 -3.20 10.45 -7.46
C PRO A 242 -2.58 9.46 -8.45
N LEU A 243 -3.41 8.88 -9.30
CA LEU A 243 -2.93 8.12 -10.45
C LEU A 243 -2.60 9.09 -11.59
N LEU A 244 -1.47 8.87 -12.25
CA LEU A 244 -1.17 9.55 -13.51
C LEU A 244 -2.14 9.01 -14.57
N ASP A 245 -2.91 9.91 -15.19
CA ASP A 245 -3.94 9.54 -16.16
C ASP A 245 -3.51 9.80 -17.62
N PRO A 246 -3.95 8.95 -18.56
CA PRO A 246 -4.61 7.66 -18.35
C PRO A 246 -3.60 6.53 -18.01
N LEU A 247 -3.79 5.83 -16.88
CA LEU A 247 -2.91 4.72 -16.51
C LEU A 247 -3.17 3.46 -17.35
N ALA A 248 -2.17 3.06 -18.14
CA ALA A 248 -2.19 1.82 -18.90
C ALA A 248 -2.10 0.56 -18.00
N LEU A 249 -2.56 -0.58 -18.51
CA LEU A 249 -2.58 -1.85 -17.76
C LEU A 249 -1.17 -2.38 -17.43
N ARG A 250 -0.21 -2.24 -18.36
CA ARG A 250 1.17 -2.77 -18.18
C ARG A 250 1.89 -2.17 -16.96
N PRO A 251 1.89 -0.84 -16.73
CA PRO A 251 2.41 -0.26 -15.49
C PRO A 251 1.71 -0.74 -14.21
N ALA A 252 0.39 -0.90 -14.24
CA ALA A 252 -0.37 -1.43 -13.10
C ALA A 252 0.03 -2.88 -12.80
N LEU A 253 0.09 -3.73 -13.82
CA LEU A 253 0.54 -5.12 -13.72
C LEU A 253 1.98 -5.19 -13.16
N ALA A 254 2.92 -4.45 -13.74
CA ALA A 254 4.31 -4.44 -13.28
C ALA A 254 4.44 -4.04 -11.79
N ARG A 255 3.63 -3.08 -11.35
CA ARG A 255 3.58 -2.66 -9.94
C ARG A 255 3.10 -3.79 -9.03
N ILE A 256 1.98 -4.43 -9.37
CA ILE A 256 1.40 -5.49 -8.52
C ILE A 256 2.22 -6.78 -8.61
N SER A 257 2.81 -7.12 -9.75
CA SER A 257 3.72 -8.27 -9.86
C SER A 257 4.95 -8.10 -8.97
N ARG A 258 5.49 -6.89 -8.86
CA ARG A 258 6.56 -6.61 -7.89
C ARG A 258 6.09 -6.85 -6.46
N TRP A 259 4.87 -6.43 -6.11
CA TRP A 259 4.29 -6.71 -4.79
C TRP A 259 4.08 -8.20 -4.52
N MET A 260 3.68 -8.97 -5.54
CA MET A 260 3.59 -10.43 -5.44
C MET A 260 4.95 -11.08 -5.18
N GLN A 261 6.02 -10.57 -5.79
CA GLN A 261 7.38 -11.03 -5.49
C GLN A 261 7.83 -10.66 -4.07
N VAL A 262 7.45 -9.46 -3.58
CA VAL A 262 7.68 -9.03 -2.20
C VAL A 262 6.90 -9.92 -1.22
N LEU A 263 5.63 -10.22 -1.50
CA LEU A 263 4.83 -11.14 -0.69
C LEU A 263 5.47 -12.52 -0.63
N ARG A 264 5.91 -13.05 -1.78
CA ARG A 264 6.55 -14.37 -1.85
C ARG A 264 7.84 -14.44 -1.04
N SER A 265 8.64 -13.38 -1.02
CA SER A 265 9.91 -13.36 -0.29
C SER A 265 9.74 -13.14 1.21
N HIS A 266 8.74 -12.36 1.63
CA HIS A 266 8.44 -12.10 3.04
C HIS A 266 7.59 -13.16 3.71
N ARG A 267 6.55 -13.64 3.02
CA ARG A 267 5.53 -14.54 3.57
C ARG A 267 5.21 -15.65 2.55
N PRO A 268 6.16 -16.55 2.25
CA PRO A 268 6.00 -17.57 1.22
C PRO A 268 4.77 -18.47 1.43
N ALA A 269 4.41 -18.76 2.69
CA ALA A 269 3.23 -19.56 3.03
C ALA A 269 1.90 -18.86 2.67
N LEU A 270 1.88 -17.52 2.62
CA LEU A 270 0.67 -16.77 2.21
C LEU A 270 0.57 -16.61 0.70
N TYR A 271 1.65 -16.82 -0.04
CA TYR A 271 1.66 -16.61 -1.49
C TYR A 271 0.64 -17.48 -2.26
N PRO A 272 0.44 -18.78 -1.96
CA PRO A 272 -0.60 -19.60 -2.59
C PRO A 272 -2.03 -19.13 -2.28
N THR A 273 -2.24 -18.35 -1.20
CA THR A 273 -3.58 -17.84 -0.88
C THR A 273 -4.07 -16.82 -1.90
N VAL A 274 -3.18 -16.26 -2.73
CA VAL A 274 -3.56 -15.29 -3.76
C VAL A 274 -4.56 -15.89 -4.76
N PRO A 275 -4.25 -16.95 -5.52
CA PRO A 275 -5.23 -17.58 -6.39
C PRO A 275 -6.34 -18.28 -5.59
N LEU A 276 -6.06 -18.84 -4.41
CA LEU A 276 -7.03 -19.65 -3.67
C LEU A 276 -8.11 -18.85 -2.94
N LEU A 277 -7.81 -17.66 -2.42
CA LEU A 277 -8.71 -16.92 -1.52
C LEU A 277 -8.84 -15.44 -1.91
N PHE A 278 -7.80 -14.80 -2.43
CA PHE A 278 -7.85 -13.36 -2.75
C PHE A 278 -8.43 -13.09 -4.14
N ALA A 279 -8.03 -13.87 -5.16
CA ALA A 279 -8.52 -13.79 -6.53
C ALA A 279 -9.00 -15.15 -7.10
N PRO A 280 -9.89 -15.89 -6.41
CA PRO A 280 -10.36 -17.19 -6.89
C PRO A 280 -11.38 -17.07 -8.03
N THR A 281 -12.07 -15.93 -8.14
CA THR A 281 -13.26 -15.81 -8.98
C THR A 281 -12.95 -16.01 -10.47
N PRO A 282 -11.90 -15.43 -11.08
CA PRO A 282 -11.62 -15.66 -12.49
C PRO A 282 -11.36 -17.14 -12.82
N VAL A 283 -10.73 -17.87 -11.90
CA VAL A 283 -10.45 -19.31 -12.08
C VAL A 283 -11.73 -20.13 -11.91
N LEU A 284 -12.54 -19.85 -10.89
CA LEU A 284 -13.81 -20.55 -10.67
C LEU A 284 -14.82 -20.29 -11.79
N LEU A 285 -14.86 -19.07 -12.36
CA LEU A 285 -15.67 -18.76 -13.53
C LEU A 285 -15.23 -19.54 -14.76
N LEU A 286 -13.92 -19.64 -15.01
CA LEU A 286 -13.39 -20.47 -16.09
C LEU A 286 -13.76 -21.94 -15.90
N LEU A 287 -13.64 -22.46 -14.67
CA LEU A 287 -14.05 -23.84 -14.37
C LEU A 287 -15.56 -24.05 -14.56
N ALA A 288 -16.41 -23.09 -14.18
CA ALA A 288 -17.85 -23.16 -14.39
C ALA A 288 -18.23 -23.23 -15.87
N LEU A 289 -17.53 -22.46 -16.71
CA LEU A 289 -17.70 -22.49 -18.17
C LEU A 289 -17.21 -23.81 -18.78
N LEU A 290 -16.05 -24.31 -18.37
CA LEU A 290 -15.47 -25.55 -18.92
C LEU A 290 -16.23 -26.81 -18.51
N LEU A 291 -16.82 -26.83 -17.31
CA LEU A 291 -17.56 -27.97 -16.78
C LEU A 291 -19.06 -27.92 -17.11
N ASP A 292 -19.57 -26.77 -17.55
CA ASP A 292 -20.98 -26.48 -17.82
C ASP A 292 -21.94 -27.05 -16.76
N ALA A 293 -21.60 -26.83 -15.49
CA ALA A 293 -22.24 -27.51 -14.36
C ALA A 293 -23.04 -26.52 -13.49
N ALA A 294 -24.37 -26.67 -13.49
CA ALA A 294 -25.28 -25.86 -12.68
C ALA A 294 -24.91 -25.77 -11.18
N PRO A 295 -24.44 -26.84 -10.50
CA PRO A 295 -24.03 -26.74 -9.09
C PRO A 295 -22.91 -25.72 -8.84
N LEU A 296 -21.95 -25.59 -9.76
CA LEU A 296 -20.84 -24.64 -9.60
C LEU A 296 -21.32 -23.20 -9.82
N TRP A 297 -22.20 -22.97 -10.79
CA TRP A 297 -22.87 -21.67 -10.97
C TRP A 297 -23.65 -21.26 -9.72
N LEU A 298 -24.40 -22.20 -9.12
CA LEU A 298 -25.12 -21.95 -7.86
C LEU A 298 -24.16 -21.64 -6.70
N ALA A 299 -23.01 -22.32 -6.61
CA ALA A 299 -21.99 -22.05 -5.59
C ALA A 299 -21.30 -20.68 -5.77
N LEU A 300 -21.24 -20.16 -7.00
CA LEU A 300 -20.67 -18.83 -7.32
C LEU A 300 -21.59 -17.67 -6.90
N LEU A 301 -22.90 -17.86 -6.82
CA LEU A 301 -23.85 -16.83 -6.40
C LEU A 301 -23.56 -16.27 -4.99
N PRO A 302 -23.43 -17.07 -3.93
CA PRO A 302 -23.12 -16.55 -2.60
C PRO A 302 -21.72 -15.91 -2.54
N LEU A 303 -20.73 -16.44 -3.28
CA LEU A 303 -19.40 -15.82 -3.41
C LEU A 303 -19.51 -14.42 -4.02
N GLY A 304 -20.22 -14.27 -5.15
CA GLY A 304 -20.42 -12.98 -5.80
C GLY A 304 -21.15 -11.99 -4.89
N ALA A 305 -22.19 -12.43 -4.20
CA ALA A 305 -22.96 -11.60 -3.28
C ALA A 305 -22.09 -11.05 -2.13
N VAL A 306 -21.29 -11.91 -1.48
CA VAL A 306 -20.41 -11.48 -0.38
C VAL A 306 -19.25 -10.61 -0.87
N ARG A 307 -18.71 -10.84 -2.08
CA ARG A 307 -17.69 -9.98 -2.70
C ARG A 307 -18.22 -8.59 -2.99
N CYS A 308 -19.46 -8.48 -3.48
CA CYS A 308 -20.13 -7.20 -3.68
C CYS A 308 -20.34 -6.46 -2.35
N ALA A 309 -20.82 -7.16 -1.30
CA ALA A 309 -21.00 -6.57 0.02
C ALA A 309 -19.67 -6.09 0.65
N LEU A 310 -18.61 -6.88 0.50
CA LEU A 310 -17.26 -6.51 0.93
C LEU A 310 -16.74 -5.31 0.13
N SER A 311 -16.89 -5.31 -1.19
CA SER A 311 -16.48 -4.22 -2.08
C SER A 311 -17.12 -2.88 -1.68
N LEU A 312 -18.42 -2.89 -1.37
CA LEU A 312 -19.13 -1.69 -0.92
C LEU A 312 -18.59 -1.19 0.43
N ARG A 313 -18.37 -2.09 1.39
CA ARG A 313 -17.82 -1.71 2.70
C ARG A 313 -16.41 -1.14 2.57
N LEU A 314 -15.57 -1.75 1.75
CA LEU A 314 -14.21 -1.28 1.52
C LEU A 314 -14.19 0.06 0.78
N GLY A 315 -15.05 0.26 -0.21
CA GLY A 315 -15.21 1.55 -0.90
C GLY A 315 -15.54 2.68 0.09
N GLN A 316 -16.48 2.44 1.02
CA GLN A 316 -16.80 3.39 2.09
C GLN A 316 -15.57 3.72 2.96
N LEU A 317 -14.81 2.71 3.39
CA LEU A 317 -13.60 2.89 4.20
C LEU A 317 -12.49 3.62 3.43
N SER A 318 -12.41 3.42 2.11
CA SER A 318 -11.53 4.15 1.21
C SER A 318 -11.98 5.59 0.93
N GLY A 319 -13.03 6.07 1.61
CA GLY A 319 -13.54 7.43 1.48
C GLY A 319 -14.23 7.69 0.14
N GLU A 320 -14.86 6.66 -0.44
CA GLU A 320 -15.86 6.83 -1.49
C GLU A 320 -17.19 7.27 -0.87
N GLY A 321 -17.75 8.37 -1.36
CA GLY A 321 -19.13 8.73 -1.04
C GLY A 321 -20.13 7.70 -1.57
N GLU A 322 -21.38 7.76 -1.09
CA GLU A 322 -22.45 6.75 -1.29
C GLU A 322 -22.96 6.55 -2.73
N ARG A 323 -22.38 7.20 -3.75
CA ARG A 323 -22.95 7.24 -5.10
C ARG A 323 -22.42 6.14 -6.01
N GLY A 324 -23.27 5.15 -6.33
CA GLY A 324 -23.23 4.36 -7.57
C GLY A 324 -23.13 2.84 -7.42
N GLY A 325 -24.10 2.09 -7.96
CA GLY A 325 -24.18 0.62 -7.88
C GLY A 325 -23.08 -0.15 -8.66
N MET A 326 -22.50 0.43 -9.71
CA MET A 326 -21.43 -0.22 -10.50
C MET A 326 -20.14 -0.46 -9.70
N ARG A 327 -19.93 0.31 -8.60
CA ARG A 327 -18.76 0.15 -7.72
C ARG A 327 -18.76 -1.18 -6.98
N ALA A 328 -19.93 -1.77 -6.74
CA ALA A 328 -20.05 -3.09 -6.13
C ALA A 328 -19.31 -4.17 -6.94
N PHE A 329 -19.07 -3.96 -8.24
CA PHE A 329 -18.40 -4.91 -9.13
C PHE A 329 -16.93 -4.57 -9.45
N GLY A 330 -16.39 -3.47 -8.89
CA GLY A 330 -15.00 -3.06 -9.12
C GLY A 330 -13.96 -4.13 -8.73
N TRP A 331 -14.33 -5.04 -7.83
CA TRP A 331 -13.51 -6.17 -7.41
C TRP A 331 -13.19 -7.15 -8.54
N LEU A 332 -14.03 -7.27 -9.58
CA LEU A 332 -13.77 -8.18 -10.72
C LEU A 332 -12.49 -7.77 -11.47
N ALA A 333 -12.36 -6.48 -11.79
CA ALA A 333 -11.16 -5.94 -12.42
C ALA A 333 -9.94 -6.06 -11.49
N GLY A 334 -10.15 -5.87 -10.19
CA GLY A 334 -9.11 -6.03 -9.17
C GLY A 334 -8.56 -7.45 -9.07
N GLU A 335 -9.44 -8.46 -8.98
CA GLU A 335 -9.05 -9.87 -8.94
C GLU A 335 -8.40 -10.32 -10.25
N GLY A 336 -8.90 -9.84 -11.39
CA GLY A 336 -8.26 -10.09 -12.69
C GLY A 336 -6.82 -9.57 -12.74
N LEU A 337 -6.58 -8.33 -12.29
CA LEU A 337 -5.23 -7.76 -12.19
C LEU A 337 -4.35 -8.54 -11.20
N LEU A 338 -4.89 -8.93 -10.04
CA LEU A 338 -4.14 -9.66 -9.03
C LEU A 338 -3.73 -11.05 -9.51
N LEU A 339 -4.63 -11.78 -10.19
CA LEU A 339 -4.33 -13.09 -10.75
C LEU A 339 -3.31 -12.98 -11.88
N ALA A 340 -3.45 -12.00 -12.78
CA ALA A 340 -2.46 -11.73 -13.82
C ALA A 340 -1.08 -11.41 -13.23
N ALA A 341 -1.04 -10.59 -12.18
CA ALA A 341 0.19 -10.25 -11.47
C ALA A 341 0.81 -11.45 -10.74
N PHE A 342 -0.03 -12.32 -10.18
CA PHE A 342 0.43 -13.58 -9.58
C PHE A 342 1.12 -14.45 -10.63
N VAL A 343 0.49 -14.69 -11.78
CA VAL A 343 1.08 -15.46 -12.88
C VAL A 343 2.37 -14.82 -13.39
N ASP A 344 2.38 -13.51 -13.67
CA ASP A 344 3.58 -12.79 -14.10
C ASP A 344 4.71 -12.86 -13.04
N SER A 345 4.37 -12.84 -11.75
CA SER A 345 5.37 -12.97 -10.68
C SER A 345 6.00 -14.38 -10.58
N LEU A 346 5.29 -15.44 -10.97
CA LEU A 346 5.85 -16.79 -11.07
C LEU A 346 6.95 -16.85 -12.14
N LEU A 347 6.73 -16.18 -13.27
CA LEU A 347 7.65 -16.14 -14.41
C LEU A 347 8.94 -15.35 -14.13
N ARG A 348 8.91 -14.42 -13.17
CA ARG A 348 10.05 -13.51 -12.88
C ARG A 348 11.12 -14.08 -11.96
N GLY A 349 10.89 -15.21 -11.28
CA GLY A 349 11.90 -15.89 -10.48
C GLY A 349 12.51 -15.06 -9.34
N GLY A 350 11.75 -14.12 -8.75
CA GLY A 350 12.23 -13.26 -7.66
C GLY A 350 13.08 -12.06 -8.10
N ARG A 351 13.10 -11.73 -9.39
CA ARG A 351 13.77 -10.54 -9.94
C ARG A 351 12.82 -9.35 -9.99
N VAL A 352 13.24 -8.24 -9.38
CA VAL A 352 12.48 -6.99 -9.38
C VAL A 352 13.29 -5.84 -9.97
N THR A 353 12.62 -4.99 -10.73
CA THR A 353 13.12 -3.65 -11.08
C THR A 353 12.48 -2.65 -10.13
N TRP A 354 13.29 -1.85 -9.45
CA TRP A 354 12.83 -0.84 -8.52
C TRP A 354 13.69 0.41 -8.61
N ARG A 355 13.05 1.55 -8.91
CA ARG A 355 13.71 2.84 -9.16
C ARG A 355 14.88 2.71 -10.14
N GLY A 356 14.61 2.13 -11.31
CA GLY A 356 15.58 1.91 -12.39
C GLY A 356 16.64 0.83 -12.15
N ARG A 357 16.73 0.27 -10.93
CA ARG A 357 17.75 -0.74 -10.57
C ARG A 357 17.15 -2.13 -10.48
N ARG A 358 17.94 -3.16 -10.84
CA ARG A 358 17.50 -4.57 -10.80
C ARG A 358 18.07 -5.28 -9.58
N PHE A 359 17.21 -6.06 -8.93
CA PHE A 359 17.54 -6.82 -7.73
C PHE A 359 17.02 -8.25 -7.82
N GLN A 360 17.78 -9.18 -7.26
CA GLN A 360 17.29 -10.50 -6.87
C GLN A 360 16.80 -10.43 -5.43
N LEU A 361 15.59 -10.90 -5.18
CA LEU A 361 15.04 -11.00 -3.83
C LEU A 361 15.43 -12.34 -3.21
N SER A 362 15.90 -12.29 -1.96
CA SER A 362 16.05 -13.44 -1.08
C SER A 362 15.03 -13.41 0.06
N ALA A 363 15.09 -14.40 0.97
CA ALA A 363 14.16 -14.52 2.08
C ALA A 363 14.10 -13.23 2.94
N GLY A 364 12.88 -12.88 3.37
CA GLY A 364 12.60 -11.62 4.06
C GLY A 364 12.68 -10.38 3.15
N GLY A 365 12.66 -10.56 1.82
CA GLY A 365 12.69 -9.44 0.88
C GLY A 365 14.02 -8.66 0.87
N ARG A 366 15.13 -9.27 1.28
CA ARG A 366 16.45 -8.65 1.11
C ARG A 366 16.78 -8.52 -0.37
N MET A 367 17.29 -7.36 -0.75
CA MET A 367 17.66 -7.04 -2.12
C MET A 367 19.14 -7.33 -2.35
N ARG A 368 19.45 -8.17 -3.34
CA ARG A 368 20.81 -8.36 -3.85
C ARG A 368 20.90 -7.70 -5.23
N PRO A 369 21.75 -6.69 -5.44
CA PRO A 369 21.91 -6.07 -6.76
C PRO A 369 22.27 -7.12 -7.80
N LEU A 370 21.60 -7.10 -8.95
CA LEU A 370 22.02 -7.88 -10.10
C LEU A 370 23.00 -7.02 -10.91
N ALA A 371 24.14 -7.60 -11.30
CA ALA A 371 25.09 -6.92 -12.17
C ALA A 371 24.34 -6.39 -13.40
N THR A 372 24.55 -5.12 -13.71
CA THR A 372 24.03 -4.53 -14.94
C THR A 372 24.74 -5.20 -16.11
N GLY A 373 24.16 -6.27 -16.67
CA GLY A 373 24.32 -6.51 -18.10
C GLY A 373 23.93 -5.22 -18.82
N ALA A 374 24.70 -4.86 -19.86
CA ALA A 374 24.63 -3.61 -20.61
C ALA A 374 23.21 -3.02 -20.65
N PRO A 375 23.04 -1.70 -20.50
CA PRO A 375 21.73 -1.07 -20.43
C PRO A 375 20.90 -1.53 -21.64
N GLU A 376 19.95 -2.43 -21.38
CA GLU A 376 18.84 -2.66 -22.29
C GLU A 376 18.21 -1.29 -22.42
N ALA A 377 18.30 -0.72 -23.63
CA ALA A 377 18.03 0.68 -23.93
C ALA A 377 16.93 1.18 -23.02
N ALA A 378 17.28 2.17 -22.18
CA ALA A 378 16.36 2.79 -21.25
C ALA A 378 15.01 2.90 -21.96
N HIS A 379 14.00 2.16 -21.49
CA HIS A 379 12.65 2.62 -21.72
C HIS A 379 12.68 4.03 -21.16
N ALA A 380 12.65 5.00 -22.09
CA ALA A 380 12.68 6.40 -21.77
C ALA A 380 11.71 6.61 -20.60
N PRO A 381 12.00 7.53 -19.66
CA PRO A 381 10.90 8.12 -18.92
C PRO A 381 9.85 8.46 -19.98
N VAL A 382 8.61 7.99 -19.81
CA VAL A 382 7.51 8.41 -20.67
C VAL A 382 7.45 9.91 -20.48
N GLY A 383 8.12 10.60 -21.40
CA GLY A 383 8.27 12.02 -21.42
C GLY A 383 6.93 12.61 -21.77
N ASP A 384 6.66 13.72 -21.10
CA ASP A 384 5.93 14.86 -21.62
C ASP A 384 5.58 14.76 -23.11
N ALA A 385 4.29 14.60 -23.35
CA ALA A 385 3.66 15.12 -24.55
C ALA A 385 2.32 15.77 -24.12
N ARG A 386 2.46 17.00 -23.59
CA ARG A 386 1.46 18.06 -23.40
C ARG A 386 0.34 17.85 -22.39
#